data_AF-A0A0D1JNA1-F1
#
_entry.id   AF-A0A0D1JNA1-F1
#
_cell.length_a   1.000
_cell.length_b   1.000
_cell.length_c   1.000
_cell.angle_alpha   90.00
_cell.angle_beta   90.00
_cell.angle_gamma   90.00
#
_symmetry.space_group_name_H-M   'P 1'
#
loop_
_entity.id
_entity.type
_entity.pdbx_description
1 polymer ?
#
loop_
_entity_poly.entity_id
_entity_poly.type
_entity_poly.pdbx_seq_one_letter_code
_entity_poly.pdbx_strand_id
1 'polypeptide(L)'
;MQVNGDVREVTTVKLMMAIDQMGTGKHGLYGNVSRSRWVNELWERAHRGDQLAGHYVATHGQVFDRFDEAPQVSALEQAARELTASLKELAELQGKVDAQRRYLEETFGVEELRQALTNN
;
A
#
# COMPACT_ATOMS: atom_id res chain seq x y z
N MET A 1 0.21 24.22 20.50
CA MET A 1 0.83 23.95 19.19
C MET A 1 -0.27 23.48 18.26
N GLN A 2 -0.74 24.36 17.36
CA GLN A 2 -1.84 24.06 16.44
C GLN A 2 -1.26 23.18 15.32
N VAL A 3 -1.63 21.89 15.28
CA VAL A 3 -1.28 21.02 14.15
C VAL A 3 -2.22 21.35 12.99
N ASN A 4 -1.99 22.49 12.34
CA ASN A 4 -2.52 22.82 11.01
C ASN A 4 -1.62 22.19 9.92
N GLY A 5 -1.09 21.00 10.16
CA GLY A 5 -0.45 20.21 9.12
C GLY A 5 -1.53 19.49 8.32
N ASP A 6 -1.38 19.42 7.00
CA ASP A 6 -2.29 18.62 6.20
C ASP A 6 -2.21 17.16 6.69
N VAL A 7 -3.34 16.61 7.14
CA VAL A 7 -3.42 15.28 7.77
C VAL A 7 -2.85 14.19 6.85
N ARG A 8 -2.87 14.44 5.53
CA ARG A 8 -2.27 13.59 4.49
C ARG A 8 -0.74 13.51 4.55
N GLU A 9 -0.06 14.55 5.06
CA GLU A 9 1.40 14.62 5.15
C GLU A 9 1.95 14.04 6.47
N VAL A 10 1.07 13.74 7.42
CA VAL A 10 1.46 13.18 8.73
C VAL A 10 1.87 11.72 8.57
N THR A 11 2.88 11.24 9.28
CA THR A 11 3.27 9.81 9.22
C THR A 11 2.22 8.92 9.89
N THR A 12 2.13 7.65 9.48
CA THR A 12 1.15 6.69 10.02
C THR A 12 1.28 6.52 11.53
N VAL A 13 2.51 6.49 12.05
CA VAL A 13 2.78 6.45 13.49
C VAL A 13 2.25 7.69 14.22
N LYS A 14 2.42 8.88 13.65
CA LYS A 14 1.90 10.12 14.25
C LYS A 14 0.36 10.15 14.23
N LEU A 15 -0.27 9.58 13.20
CA LEU A 15 -1.72 9.41 13.13
C LEU A 15 -2.24 8.50 14.25
N MET A 16 -1.61 7.33 14.43
CA MET A 16 -1.94 6.39 15.51
C MET A 16 -1.80 7.04 16.89
N MET A 17 -0.64 7.67 17.16
CA MET A 17 -0.40 8.36 18.43
C MET A 17 -1.42 9.46 18.71
N ALA A 18 -1.81 10.23 17.69
CA ALA A 18 -2.81 11.28 17.86
C ALA A 18 -4.20 10.69 18.17
N ILE A 19 -4.59 9.59 17.51
CA ILE A 19 -5.86 8.90 17.77
C ILE A 19 -5.89 8.33 19.20
N ASP A 20 -4.81 7.70 19.65
CA ASP A 20 -4.67 7.19 21.02
C ASP A 20 -4.76 8.33 22.04
N GLN A 21 -4.02 9.42 21.83
CA GLN A 21 -4.03 10.59 22.70
C GLN A 21 -5.44 11.21 22.81
N MET A 22 -6.20 11.24 21.71
CA MET A 22 -7.59 11.69 21.68
C MET A 22 -8.56 10.74 22.42
N GLY A 23 -8.23 9.46 22.56
CA GLY A 23 -8.99 8.46 23.33
C GLY A 23 -8.82 8.56 24.85
N THR A 24 -7.68 9.09 25.33
CA THR A 24 -7.33 9.14 26.76
C THR A 24 -7.93 10.31 27.56
N GLY A 25 -8.78 11.14 26.95
CA GLY A 25 -9.47 12.25 27.63
C GLY A 25 -8.58 13.42 28.09
N LYS A 26 -7.28 13.42 27.78
CA LYS A 26 -6.31 14.43 28.27
C LYS A 26 -6.19 15.72 27.45
N HIS A 27 -6.98 15.92 26.40
CA HIS A 27 -6.99 17.20 25.67
C HIS A 27 -8.40 17.74 25.42
N GLY A 28 -8.75 18.76 26.19
CA GLY A 28 -9.59 19.83 25.66
C GLY A 28 -8.90 20.50 24.46
N LEU A 29 -9.71 20.95 23.49
CA LEU A 29 -9.39 21.74 22.29
C LEU A 29 -9.13 21.01 20.95
N TYR A 30 -9.13 19.68 20.87
CA TYR A 30 -9.25 18.99 19.57
C TYR A 30 -10.68 18.47 19.41
N GLY A 31 -11.56 19.28 18.83
CA GLY A 31 -12.98 18.95 18.65
C GLY A 31 -13.20 17.66 17.85
N ASN A 32 -14.39 17.06 17.99
CA ASN A 32 -14.83 15.84 17.29
C ASN A 32 -14.52 15.81 15.77
N VAL A 33 -14.42 16.97 15.14
CA VAL A 33 -14.06 17.15 13.72
C VAL A 33 -12.61 16.74 13.44
N SER A 34 -11.66 17.09 14.31
CA SER A 34 -10.25 16.70 14.18
C SER A 34 -10.10 15.19 14.34
N ARG A 35 -10.71 14.59 15.38
CA ARG A 35 -10.67 13.12 15.56
C ARG A 35 -11.21 12.40 14.33
N SER A 36 -12.33 12.87 13.79
CA SER A 36 -12.94 12.27 12.60
C SER A 36 -12.03 12.31 11.37
N ARG A 37 -11.29 13.40 11.13
CA ARG A 37 -10.38 13.53 9.99
C ARG A 37 -9.18 12.60 10.09
N TRP A 38 -8.62 12.45 11.29
CA TRP A 38 -7.44 11.62 11.53
C TRP A 38 -7.79 10.12 11.48
N VAL A 39 -8.93 9.75 12.05
CA VAL A 39 -9.47 8.39 11.97
C VAL A 39 -9.79 8.03 10.50
N ASN A 40 -10.40 8.94 9.72
CA ASN A 40 -10.63 8.72 8.28
C ASN A 40 -9.31 8.48 7.53
N GLU A 41 -8.29 9.33 7.74
CA GLU A 41 -7.02 9.16 7.03
C GLU A 41 -6.32 7.85 7.40
N LEU A 42 -6.36 7.43 8.67
CA LEU A 42 -5.75 6.15 9.07
C LEU A 42 -6.49 4.96 8.46
N TRP A 43 -7.83 5.03 8.39
CA TRP A 43 -8.67 4.05 7.69
C TRP A 43 -8.34 3.98 6.19
N GLU A 44 -8.22 5.13 5.52
CA GLU A 44 -7.84 5.20 4.11
C GLU A 44 -6.44 4.60 3.85
N ARG A 45 -5.47 4.87 4.73
CA ARG A 45 -4.11 4.30 4.61
C ARG A 45 -4.08 2.79 4.75
N ALA A 46 -4.82 2.24 5.71
CA ALA A 46 -4.97 0.81 5.85
C ALA A 46 -5.45 0.18 4.53
N HIS A 47 -6.43 0.82 3.89
CA HIS A 47 -6.97 0.34 2.62
C HIS A 47 -6.07 0.61 1.43
N ARG A 48 -5.17 1.61 1.48
CA ARG A 48 -4.08 1.82 0.50
C ARG A 48 -2.89 0.86 0.65
N GLY A 49 -2.95 -0.08 1.59
CA GLY A 49 -1.92 -1.10 1.78
C GLY A 49 -0.81 -0.72 2.76
N ASP A 50 -0.99 0.33 3.56
CA ASP A 50 -0.10 0.63 4.68
C ASP A 50 -0.28 -0.45 5.77
N GLN A 51 0.74 -1.28 5.95
CA GLN A 51 0.71 -2.41 6.89
C GLN A 51 0.54 -1.97 8.35
N LEU A 52 1.12 -0.83 8.74
CA LEU A 52 1.00 -0.32 10.11
C LEU A 52 -0.41 0.20 10.38
N ALA A 53 -0.98 0.93 9.42
CA ALA A 53 -2.35 1.39 9.49
C ALA A 53 -3.34 0.21 9.52
N GLY A 54 -3.13 -0.80 8.66
CA GLY A 54 -3.94 -2.00 8.61
C GLY A 54 -3.94 -2.79 9.93
N HIS A 55 -2.77 -2.97 10.53
CA HIS A 55 -2.66 -3.62 11.83
C HIS A 55 -3.37 -2.83 12.94
N TYR A 56 -3.23 -1.49 12.93
CA TYR A 56 -3.87 -0.64 13.93
C TYR A 56 -5.40 -0.68 13.83
N VAL A 57 -5.96 -0.60 12.62
CA VAL A 57 -7.40 -0.71 12.34
C VAL A 57 -7.94 -2.05 12.83
N ALA A 58 -7.26 -3.15 12.50
CA ALA A 58 -7.66 -4.49 12.92
C ALA A 58 -7.63 -4.68 14.45
N THR A 59 -6.68 -4.04 15.14
CA THR A 59 -6.51 -4.16 16.60
C THR A 59 -7.45 -3.24 17.39
N HIS A 60 -7.84 -2.09 16.81
CA HIS A 60 -8.66 -1.07 17.46
C HIS A 60 -10.02 -0.90 16.76
N GLY A 61 -10.66 -2.02 16.38
CA GLY A 61 -11.91 -2.04 15.62
C GLY A 61 -12.97 -1.08 16.15
N GLN A 62 -13.11 -0.96 17.47
CA GLN A 62 -14.07 -0.06 18.12
C GLN A 62 -13.93 1.43 17.76
N VAL A 63 -12.74 1.87 17.33
CA VAL A 63 -12.50 3.25 16.88
C VAL A 63 -13.03 3.47 15.47
N PHE A 64 -13.18 2.38 14.71
CA PHE A 64 -13.57 2.33 13.31
C PHE A 64 -14.96 1.71 13.09
N ASP A 65 -15.73 1.42 14.15
CA ASP A 65 -17.09 0.84 14.05
C ASP A 65 -18.05 1.64 13.16
N ARG A 66 -17.78 2.93 12.91
CA ARG A 66 -18.58 3.76 11.98
C ARG A 66 -18.32 3.50 10.49
N PHE A 67 -17.25 2.75 10.16
CA PHE A 67 -16.91 2.39 8.80
C PHE A 67 -17.41 0.97 8.55
N ASP A 68 -18.73 0.85 8.35
CA ASP A 68 -19.38 -0.43 8.01
C ASP A 68 -19.01 -0.91 6.59
N GLU A 69 -18.53 0.00 5.74
CA GLU A 69 -18.08 -0.27 4.38
C GLU A 69 -16.58 0.02 4.25
N ALA A 70 -15.86 -0.85 3.52
CA ALA A 70 -14.53 -0.53 3.03
C ALA A 70 -14.58 0.86 2.35
N PRO A 71 -13.59 1.75 2.58
CA PRO A 71 -13.60 3.07 2.00
C PRO A 71 -13.73 2.91 0.49
N GLN A 72 -14.62 3.70 -0.11
CA GLN A 72 -14.85 3.66 -1.55
C GLN A 72 -13.56 4.06 -2.25
N VAL A 73 -12.78 3.06 -2.66
CA VAL A 73 -11.59 3.25 -3.47
C VAL A 73 -12.05 3.92 -4.75
N SER A 74 -11.49 5.10 -5.05
CA SER A 74 -11.83 5.77 -6.29
C SER A 74 -11.45 4.88 -7.48
N ALA A 75 -12.20 4.96 -8.59
CA ALA A 75 -11.89 4.19 -9.79
C ALA A 75 -10.43 4.40 -10.27
N LEU A 76 -9.88 5.59 -10.03
CA LEU A 76 -8.48 5.93 -10.31
C LEU A 76 -7.50 5.17 -9.41
N GLU A 77 -7.75 5.12 -8.11
CA GLU A 77 -6.90 4.37 -7.16
C GLU A 77 -6.96 2.87 -7.42
N GLN A 78 -8.13 2.35 -7.77
CA GLN A 78 -8.27 0.94 -8.15
C GLN A 78 -7.47 0.63 -9.41
N ALA A 79 -7.61 1.45 -10.45
CA ALA A 79 -6.84 1.31 -11.69
C ALA A 79 -5.32 1.42 -11.45
N ALA A 80 -4.88 2.32 -10.56
CA ALA A 80 -3.47 2.48 -10.21
C ALA A 80 -2.92 1.23 -9.50
N ARG A 81 -3.70 0.58 -8.63
CA ARG A 81 -3.30 -0.66 -7.95
C ARG A 81 -3.21 -1.82 -8.92
N GLU A 82 -4.20 -1.99 -9.79
CA GLU A 82 -4.21 -3.03 -10.82
C GLU A 82 -3.03 -2.88 -11.78
N LEU A 83 -2.73 -1.64 -12.20
CA LEU A 83 -1.55 -1.35 -13.00
C LEU A 83 -0.26 -1.71 -12.27
N THR A 84 -0.14 -1.33 -10.99
CA THR A 84 1.05 -1.64 -10.18
C THR A 84 1.24 -3.16 -10.03
N ALA A 85 0.16 -3.91 -9.79
CA ALA A 85 0.20 -5.36 -9.72
C ALA A 85 0.65 -5.99 -11.04
N SER A 86 0.11 -5.51 -12.16
CA SER A 86 0.45 -5.96 -13.50
C SER A 86 1.93 -5.71 -13.84
N LEU A 87 2.46 -4.54 -13.46
CA LEU A 87 3.88 -4.21 -13.65
C LEU A 87 4.80 -5.12 -12.84
N LYS A 88 4.40 -5.50 -11.61
CA LYS A 88 5.16 -6.43 -10.79
C LYS A 88 5.22 -7.83 -11.41
N GLU A 89 4.08 -8.34 -11.88
CA GLU A 89 4.02 -9.63 -12.57
C GLU A 89 4.88 -9.63 -13.84
N LEU A 90 4.85 -8.54 -14.60
CA LEU A 90 5.67 -8.39 -15.81
C LEU A 90 7.17 -8.41 -15.47
N ALA A 91 7.60 -7.72 -14.41
CA ALA A 91 8.98 -7.75 -13.95
C ALA A 91 9.43 -9.16 -13.51
N GLU A 92 8.57 -9.90 -12.82
CA GLU A 92 8.84 -11.29 -12.43
C GLU A 92 8.97 -12.21 -13.66
N LEU A 93 8.11 -12.05 -14.66
CA LEU A 93 8.19 -12.79 -15.92
C LEU A 93 9.47 -12.46 -16.69
N GLN A 94 9.84 -11.18 -16.80
CA GLN A 94 11.11 -10.78 -17.40
C GLN A 94 12.31 -11.43 -16.69
N GLY A 95 12.31 -11.43 -15.35
CA GLY A 95 13.36 -12.09 -14.58
C GLY A 95 13.46 -13.60 -14.87
N LYS A 96 12.33 -14.29 -15.04
CA LYS A 96 12.31 -15.71 -15.42
C LYS A 96 12.85 -15.95 -16.82
N VAL A 97 12.46 -15.13 -17.80
CA VAL A 97 12.95 -15.21 -19.19
C VAL A 97 14.46 -14.96 -19.22
N ASP A 98 14.95 -13.94 -18.53
CA ASP A 98 16.38 -13.64 -18.46
C ASP A 98 17.18 -14.78 -17.81
N ALA A 99 16.65 -15.40 -16.75
CA ALA A 99 17.26 -16.55 -16.12
C ALA A 99 17.34 -17.76 -17.06
N GLN A 100 16.27 -18.06 -17.79
CA GLN A 100 16.27 -19.13 -18.81
C GLN A 100 17.25 -18.83 -19.93
N ARG A 101 17.30 -17.57 -20.40
CA ARG A 101 18.24 -17.15 -21.43
C ARG A 101 19.68 -17.36 -20.99
N ARG A 102 20.05 -16.92 -19.78
CA ARG A 102 21.41 -17.14 -19.24
C ARG A 102 21.74 -18.62 -19.12
N TYR A 103 20.81 -19.42 -18.60
CA TYR A 103 21.00 -20.87 -18.51
C TYR A 103 21.30 -21.48 -19.88
N LEU A 104 20.56 -21.08 -20.91
CA LEU A 104 20.79 -21.56 -22.28
C LEU A 104 22.15 -21.11 -22.80
N GLU A 105 22.50 -19.83 -22.66
CA GLU A 105 23.79 -19.25 -23.09
C GLU A 105 25.00 -19.87 -22.37
N GLU A 106 24.84 -20.32 -21.11
CA GLU A 106 25.87 -21.01 -20.34
C GLU A 106 25.97 -22.51 -20.68
N THR A 107 24.85 -23.14 -21.04
CA THR A 107 24.78 -24.59 -21.30
C THR A 107 25.15 -24.94 -22.74
N PHE A 108 24.82 -24.07 -23.69
CA PHE A 108 24.96 -24.32 -25.13
C PHE A 108 25.81 -23.24 -25.79
N GLY A 109 26.49 -23.59 -26.89
CA GLY A 109 27.17 -22.58 -27.71
C GLY A 109 26.16 -21.61 -28.33
N VAL A 110 26.49 -20.32 -28.39
CA VAL A 110 25.65 -19.26 -29.00
C VAL A 110 25.19 -19.64 -30.41
N GLU A 111 26.02 -20.38 -31.15
CA GLU A 111 25.72 -20.80 -32.52
C GLU A 111 24.75 -22.00 -32.60
N GLU A 112 24.79 -22.92 -31.63
CA GLU A 112 23.78 -23.97 -31.50
C GLU A 112 22.41 -23.39 -31.13
N LEU A 113 22.39 -22.40 -30.23
CA LEU A 113 21.15 -21.70 -29.85
C LEU A 113 20.56 -20.91 -31.03
N ARG A 114 21.40 -20.23 -31.82
CA ARG A 114 20.96 -19.54 -33.03
C ARG A 114 20.37 -20.50 -34.05
N GLN A 115 20.99 -21.65 -34.30
CA GLN A 115 20.43 -22.65 -35.21
C GLN A 115 19.09 -23.22 -34.70
N ALA A 116 18.97 -23.49 -33.39
CA ALA A 116 17.73 -23.98 -32.80
C ALA A 116 16.57 -22.97 -32.88
N LEU A 117 16.86 -21.68 -32.78
CA LEU A 117 15.87 -20.59 -32.90
C LEU A 117 15.47 -20.28 -34.34
N THR A 118 16.28 -20.65 -35.34
CA THR A 118 16.02 -20.35 -36.76
C THR A 118 15.29 -21.49 -37.48
N ASN A 119 15.33 -22.71 -36.92
CA ASN A 119 14.70 -23.91 -37.48
C ASN A 119 13.29 -24.20 -36.92
N ASN A 120 12.74 -23.30 -36.11
CA ASN A 120 11.33 -23.28 -35.65
C ASN A 120 10.59 -22.11 -36.30
#